data_AF-A0A7Y9X0B0-F1
#
_entry.id   AF-A0A7Y9X0B0-F1
#
_cell.length_a   1.000
_cell.length_b   1.000
_cell.length_c   1.000
_cell.angle_alpha   90.00
_cell.angle_beta   90.00
_cell.angle_gamma   90.00
#
_symmetry.space_group_name_H-M   'P 1'
#
loop_
_entity.id
_entity.type
_entity.pdbx_description
1 polymer ?
#
loop_
_entity_poly.entity_id
_entity_poly.type
_entity_poly.pdbx_seq_one_letter_code
_entity_poly.pdbx_strand_id
1 'polypeptide(L)'
;MAGEIEINPETIIEAGDNMVASAQRIRSALSAFDAELAAFGAPWGNDDLGSLIGMVYETIRDLALESYDANGVEIEDIGKLSRVMGLNYQETERAIVEHLGRFGEMLS
;
A
#
# COMPACT_ATOMS: atom_id res chain seq x y z
N MET A 1 -5.13 -18.32 -29.93
CA MET A 1 -5.11 -16.84 -29.98
C MET A 1 -4.85 -16.39 -28.55
N ALA A 2 -3.60 -16.15 -28.19
CA ALA A 2 -3.29 -15.54 -26.90
C ALA A 2 -3.94 -14.15 -26.90
N GLY A 3 -4.77 -13.85 -25.90
CA GLY A 3 -5.43 -12.55 -25.81
C GLY A 3 -4.37 -11.46 -25.79
N GLU A 4 -4.52 -10.48 -26.69
CA GLU A 4 -3.69 -9.29 -26.70
C GLU A 4 -3.89 -8.58 -25.36
N ILE A 5 -2.81 -8.45 -24.58
CA ILE A 5 -2.85 -7.74 -23.29
C ILE A 5 -2.66 -6.26 -23.63
N GLU A 6 -3.77 -5.51 -23.59
CA GLU A 6 -3.73 -4.05 -23.66
C GLU A 6 -3.34 -3.50 -22.28
N ILE A 7 -2.24 -2.74 -22.24
CA ILE A 7 -1.71 -2.15 -21.01
C ILE A 7 -1.89 -0.64 -21.10
N ASN A 8 -2.68 -0.08 -20.17
CA ASN A 8 -2.77 1.36 -19.96
C ASN A 8 -1.84 1.76 -18.80
N PRO A 9 -0.68 2.39 -19.08
CA PRO A 9 0.29 2.74 -18.05
C PRO A 9 -0.20 3.81 -17.08
N GLU A 10 -1.06 4.72 -17.54
CA GLU A 10 -1.60 5.82 -16.75
C GLU A 10 -2.51 5.29 -15.65
N THR A 11 -3.38 4.33 -15.99
CA THR A 11 -4.25 3.65 -15.02
C THR A 11 -3.44 2.88 -13.97
N ILE A 12 -2.32 2.26 -14.37
CA ILE A 12 -1.43 1.55 -13.44
C ILE A 12 -0.75 2.53 -12.46
N ILE A 13 -0.29 3.67 -12.96
CA ILE A 13 0.31 4.74 -12.13
C ILE A 13 -0.73 5.26 -11.13
N GLU A 14 -1.93 5.60 -11.60
CA GLU A 14 -3.02 6.11 -10.77
C GLU A 14 -3.43 5.10 -9.70
N ALA A 15 -3.55 3.82 -10.07
CA ALA A 15 -3.82 2.75 -9.12
C ALA A 15 -2.72 2.66 -8.05
N GLY A 16 -1.45 2.74 -8.44
CA GLY A 16 -0.32 2.77 -7.52
C GLY A 16 -0.36 3.94 -6.53
N ASP A 17 -0.63 5.15 -7.02
CA ASP A 17 -0.76 6.35 -6.19
C ASP A 17 -1.94 6.24 -5.21
N ASN A 18 -3.07 5.69 -5.66
CA ASN A 18 -4.24 5.44 -4.82
C ASN A 18 -3.97 4.40 -3.72
N MET A 19 -3.17 3.38 -4.00
CA MET A 19 -2.75 2.38 -3.00
C MET A 19 -1.86 3.02 -1.93
N VAL A 20 -0.86 3.81 -2.33
CA VAL A 20 0.02 4.54 -1.40
C VAL A 20 -0.81 5.48 -0.52
N ALA A 21 -1.73 6.25 -1.10
CA ALA A 21 -2.61 7.14 -0.35
C ALA A 21 -3.50 6.37 0.63
N SER A 22 -3.98 5.17 0.25
CA SER A 22 -4.81 4.34 1.11
C SER A 22 -4.02 3.74 2.28
N ALA A 23 -2.78 3.28 2.05
CA ALA A 23 -1.88 2.83 3.11
C ALA A 23 -1.61 3.95 4.15
N GLN A 24 -1.38 5.18 3.68
CA GLN A 24 -1.19 6.35 4.56
C GLN A 24 -2.43 6.65 5.41
N ARG A 25 -3.63 6.54 4.82
CA ARG A 25 -4.90 6.70 5.55
C ARG A 25 -5.09 5.61 6.60
N ILE A 26 -4.77 4.36 6.28
CA ILE A 26 -4.82 3.24 7.22
C ILE A 26 -3.88 3.51 8.40
N ARG A 27 -2.63 3.89 8.15
CA ARG A 27 -1.65 4.17 9.23
C ARG A 27 -2.09 5.32 10.13
N SER A 28 -2.67 6.37 9.54
CA SER A 28 -3.23 7.50 10.30
C SER A 28 -4.42 7.08 11.16
N ALA A 29 -5.33 6.27 10.61
CA ALA A 29 -6.49 5.75 11.34
C ALA A 29 -6.07 4.79 12.46
N LEU A 30 -5.06 3.94 12.22
CA LEU A 30 -4.52 3.02 13.21
C LEU A 30 -3.88 3.76 14.39
N SER A 31 -3.11 4.83 14.11
CA SER A 31 -2.53 5.69 15.15
C SER A 31 -3.61 6.41 15.97
N ALA A 32 -4.67 6.91 15.32
CA ALA A 32 -5.79 7.55 16.02
C ALA A 32 -6.55 6.53 16.90
N PHE A 33 -6.80 5.33 16.38
CA PHE A 33 -7.44 4.25 17.11
C PHE A 33 -6.62 3.84 18.33
N ASP A 34 -5.30 3.68 18.19
CA ASP A 34 -4.43 3.32 19.30
C ASP A 34 -4.39 4.40 20.40
N ALA A 35 -4.40 5.67 20.00
CA ALA A 35 -4.49 6.79 20.93
C ALA A 35 -5.84 6.81 21.68
N GLU A 36 -6.94 6.49 21.00
CA GLU A 36 -8.25 6.37 21.63
C GLU A 36 -8.28 5.21 22.63
N LEU A 37 -7.72 4.04 22.28
CA LEU A 37 -7.57 2.92 23.21
C LEU A 37 -6.76 3.30 24.45
N ALA A 38 -5.63 3.98 24.26
CA ALA A 38 -4.78 4.43 25.36
C ALA A 38 -5.50 5.40 26.31
N ALA A 39 -6.45 6.20 25.80
CA ALA A 39 -7.23 7.13 26.62
C ALA A 39 -8.17 6.42 27.62
N PHE A 40 -8.56 5.17 27.36
CA PHE A 40 -9.34 4.37 28.32
C PHE A 40 -8.50 3.85 29.50
N GLY A 41 -7.17 3.80 29.37
CA GLY A 41 -6.28 3.26 30.40
C GLY A 41 -6.54 1.77 30.65
N ALA A 42 -6.62 1.40 31.94
CA ALA A 42 -6.86 0.02 32.39
C ALA A 42 -8.25 -0.10 33.05
N PRO A 43 -9.35 -0.13 32.29
CA PRO A 43 -10.71 -0.20 32.85
C PRO A 43 -10.99 -1.49 33.63
N TRP A 44 -10.17 -2.52 33.46
CA TRP A 44 -10.26 -3.81 34.14
C TRP A 44 -9.67 -3.83 35.56
N GLY A 45 -8.99 -2.76 36.01
CA GLY A 45 -8.41 -2.67 37.35
C GLY A 45 -7.14 -3.50 37.57
N ASN A 46 -6.65 -3.52 38.81
CA ASN A 46 -5.35 -4.11 39.19
C ASN A 46 -5.46 -5.31 40.13
N ASP A 47 -6.63 -5.92 40.27
CA ASP A 47 -6.75 -7.20 40.98
C ASP A 47 -6.25 -8.36 40.10
N ASP A 48 -6.22 -9.58 40.64
CA ASP A 48 -5.71 -10.76 39.91
C ASP A 48 -6.49 -10.99 38.61
N LEU A 49 -7.81 -10.79 38.64
CA LEU A 49 -8.68 -10.93 37.47
C LEU A 49 -8.40 -9.82 36.46
N GLY A 50 -8.32 -8.56 36.90
CA GLY A 50 -7.98 -7.42 36.06
C GLY A 50 -6.62 -7.58 35.39
N SER A 51 -5.63 -8.09 36.11
CA SER A 51 -4.29 -8.36 35.57
C SER A 51 -4.31 -9.40 34.45
N LEU A 52 -5.09 -10.47 34.60
CA LEU A 52 -5.28 -11.48 33.54
C LEU A 52 -6.00 -10.91 32.32
N ILE A 53 -7.03 -10.08 32.53
CA ILE A 53 -7.75 -9.40 31.45
C ILE A 53 -6.80 -8.46 30.69
N GLY A 54 -6.04 -7.64 31.42
CA GLY A 54 -5.08 -6.70 30.84
C GLY A 54 -4.04 -7.40 29.98
N MET A 55 -3.46 -8.49 30.46
CA MET A 55 -2.46 -9.26 29.72
C MET A 55 -2.99 -9.80 28.38
N VAL A 56 -4.19 -10.39 28.39
CA VAL A 56 -4.81 -10.91 27.16
C VAL A 56 -5.19 -9.77 26.21
N TYR A 57 -5.73 -8.68 26.75
CA TYR A 57 -6.09 -7.50 25.97
C TYR A 57 -4.86 -6.88 25.28
N GLU A 58 -3.78 -6.62 26.02
CA GLU A 58 -2.55 -6.04 25.50
C GLU A 58 -1.94 -6.94 24.42
N THR A 59 -1.89 -8.25 24.64
CA THR A 59 -1.38 -9.21 23.66
C THR A 59 -2.18 -9.17 22.35
N ILE A 60 -3.52 -9.14 22.43
CA ILE A 60 -4.38 -9.09 21.24
C ILE A 60 -4.29 -7.73 20.54
N ARG A 61 -4.23 -6.63 21.31
CA ARG A 61 -4.06 -5.28 20.78
C ARG A 61 -2.75 -5.17 20.02
N ASP A 62 -1.63 -5.57 20.63
CA ASP A 62 -0.31 -5.48 20.01
C ASP A 62 -0.25 -6.28 18.71
N LEU A 63 -0.75 -7.52 18.73
CA LEU A 63 -0.83 -8.36 17.53
C LEU A 63 -1.67 -7.72 16.42
N ALA A 64 -2.80 -7.10 16.77
CA ALA A 64 -3.66 -6.43 15.81
C ALA A 64 -2.97 -5.20 15.21
N LEU A 65 -2.36 -4.34 16.04
CA LEU A 65 -1.64 -3.14 15.59
C LEU A 65 -0.48 -3.51 14.66
N GLU A 66 0.34 -4.49 15.05
CA GLU A 66 1.44 -4.99 14.23
C GLU A 66 0.94 -5.52 12.88
N SER A 67 -0.13 -6.31 12.89
CA SER A 67 -0.71 -6.88 11.66
C SER A 67 -1.23 -5.80 10.72
N TYR A 68 -1.92 -4.77 11.24
CA TYR A 68 -2.42 -3.69 10.42
C TYR A 68 -1.31 -2.80 9.87
N ASP A 69 -0.26 -2.51 10.65
CA ASP A 69 0.88 -1.74 10.17
C ASP A 69 1.66 -2.49 9.08
N ALA A 70 1.94 -3.78 9.30
CA ALA A 70 2.60 -4.64 8.31
C ALA A 70 1.82 -4.70 6.98
N ASN A 71 0.51 -4.95 7.04
CA ASN A 71 -0.35 -4.92 5.85
C ASN A 71 -0.35 -3.54 5.17
N GLY A 72 -0.33 -2.46 5.96
CA GLY A 72 -0.24 -1.09 5.45
C GLY A 72 1.07 -0.85 4.68
N VAL A 73 2.20 -1.32 5.21
CA VAL A 73 3.51 -1.24 4.55
C VAL A 73 3.49 -2.03 3.23
N GLU A 74 2.96 -3.25 3.22
CA GLU A 74 2.88 -4.07 2.00
C GLU A 74 2.02 -3.39 0.91
N ILE A 75 0.87 -2.82 1.28
CA ILE A 75 0.02 -2.07 0.34
C ILE A 75 0.77 -0.86 -0.23
N GLU A 76 1.49 -0.13 0.61
CA GLU A 76 2.29 1.02 0.20
C GLU A 76 3.37 0.61 -0.82
N ASP A 77 4.06 -0.50 -0.57
CA ASP A 77 5.12 -0.99 -1.42
C ASP A 77 4.60 -1.54 -2.75
N ILE A 78 3.47 -2.26 -2.75
CA ILE A 78 2.80 -2.67 -3.99
C ILE A 78 2.36 -1.44 -4.79
N GLY A 79 1.87 -0.39 -4.12
CA GLY A 79 1.53 0.87 -4.76
C GLY A 79 2.71 1.53 -5.46
N LYS A 80 3.86 1.63 -4.77
CA LYS A 80 5.13 2.14 -5.34
C LYS A 80 5.59 1.29 -6.54
N LEU A 81 5.55 -0.04 -6.42
CA LEU A 81 5.95 -0.94 -7.49
C LEU A 81 5.03 -0.83 -8.70
N SER A 82 3.72 -0.67 -8.49
CA SER A 82 2.75 -0.44 -9.56
C SER A 82 3.07 0.85 -10.30
N ARG A 83 3.36 1.93 -9.57
CA ARG A 83 3.80 3.20 -10.16
C ARG A 83 5.06 3.05 -11.01
N VAL A 84 6.08 2.33 -10.51
CA VAL A 84 7.32 2.04 -11.26
C VAL A 84 7.01 1.24 -12.53
N MET A 85 6.15 0.23 -12.43
CA MET A 85 5.73 -0.57 -13.58
C MET A 85 5.08 0.30 -14.67
N GLY A 86 4.14 1.17 -14.30
CA GLY A 86 3.50 2.06 -15.27
C GLY A 86 4.49 3.04 -15.91
N LEU A 87 5.44 3.59 -15.15
CA LEU A 87 6.50 4.44 -15.72
C LEU A 87 7.38 3.69 -16.71
N ASN A 88 7.75 2.44 -16.41
CA ASN A 88 8.54 1.60 -17.31
C ASN A 88 7.80 1.31 -18.63
N TYR A 89 6.47 1.11 -18.59
CA TYR A 89 5.68 0.95 -19.81
C TYR A 89 5.66 2.23 -20.65
N GLN A 90 5.46 3.41 -20.04
CA GLN A 90 5.50 4.69 -20.76
C GLN A 90 6.87 4.93 -21.41
N GLU A 91 7.96 4.63 -20.71
CA GLU A 91 9.31 4.77 -21.24
C GLU A 91 9.56 3.81 -22.41
N THR A 92 9.12 2.56 -22.29
CA THR A 92 9.25 1.55 -23.34
C THR A 92 8.48 1.96 -24.60
N GLU A 93 7.23 2.39 -24.44
CA GLU A 93 6.40 2.84 -25.56
C GLU A 93 7.02 4.06 -26.27
N ARG A 94 7.49 5.04 -25.51
CA ARG A 94 8.20 6.21 -26.05
C ARG A 94 9.42 5.79 -26.87
N ALA A 95 10.23 4.88 -26.34
CA ALA A 95 11.41 4.38 -27.04
C ALA A 95 11.04 3.68 -28.36
N ILE A 96 9.99 2.85 -28.35
CA ILE A 96 9.49 2.18 -29.56
C ILE A 96 9.07 3.19 -30.62
N VAL A 97 8.26 4.18 -30.26
CA VAL A 97 7.81 5.25 -31.17
C VAL A 97 9.00 6.00 -31.77
N GLU A 98 9.98 6.38 -30.95
CA GLU A 98 11.19 7.05 -31.41
C GLU A 98 12.03 6.19 -32.37
N HIS A 99 12.21 4.89 -32.06
CA HIS A 99 12.95 3.97 -32.93
C HIS A 99 12.24 3.79 -34.28
N LEU A 100 10.93 3.59 -34.27
CA LEU A 100 10.13 3.43 -35.50
C LEU A 100 10.13 4.69 -36.34
N GLY A 101 10.04 5.87 -35.71
CA GLY A 101 10.17 7.16 -36.40
C GLY A 101 11.50 7.30 -37.14
N ARG A 102 12.62 7.01 -36.45
CA ARG A 102 13.95 7.00 -37.06
C ARG A 102 14.08 6.01 -38.21
N PHE A 103 13.52 4.80 -38.07
CA PHE A 103 13.51 3.83 -39.17
C PHE A 103 12.72 4.33 -40.38
N GLY A 104 11.59 5.01 -40.16
CA GLY A 104 10.82 5.64 -41.22
C GLY A 104 11.62 6.70 -41.98
N GLU A 105 12.33 7.58 -41.26
CA GLU A 105 13.20 8.60 -41.84
C GLU A 105 14.38 8.02 -42.64
N MET A 106 14.89 6.85 -42.26
CA MET A 106 15.98 6.18 -42.99
C MET A 106 15.53 5.54 -44.31
N LEU A 107 14.23 5.22 -44.45
CA LEU A 107 13.67 4.54 -45.62
C LEU A 107 13.05 5.52 -46.64
N SER A 108 12.95 6.80 -46.30
CA SER A 108 12.47 7.90 -47.16
C SER A 108 13.59 8.64 -47.86
#